data_AF-A0AAU6Y4U5-F1
#
_entry.id   AF-A0AAU6Y4U5-F1
#
_cell.length_a   1.000
_cell.length_b   1.000
_cell.length_c   1.000
_cell.angle_alpha   90.00
_cell.angle_beta   90.00
_cell.angle_gamma   90.00
#
_symmetry.space_group_name_H-M   'P 1'
#
loop_
_entity.id
_entity.type
_entity.pdbx_description
1 polymer ?
#
loop_
_entity_poly.entity_id
_entity_poly.type
_entity_poly.pdbx_seq_one_letter_code
_entity_poly.pdbx_strand_id
1 'polypeptide(L)' 'MEDFGITLAVNGQQIAATVHPHIEGESTYYDIVTDDFTISIYKDTMYTWAADVNAGFSNEEIQTIGEQLNDY' A
#
# COMPACT_ATOMS: atom_id res chain seq x y z
N MET A 1 13.06 4.67 -6.19
CA MET A 1 12.25 4.02 -7.23
C MET A 1 11.37 5.10 -7.85
N GLU A 2 10.84 4.87 -9.06
CA GLU A 2 9.91 5.82 -9.68
C GLU A 2 8.48 5.58 -9.17
N ASP A 3 7.69 6.64 -9.13
CA ASP A 3 6.27 6.55 -8.80
C ASP A 3 5.51 5.80 -9.89
N PHE A 4 4.50 5.04 -9.49
CA PHE A 4 3.65 4.34 -10.44
C PHE A 4 2.18 4.33 -10.03
N GLY A 5 1.30 4.37 -11.03
CA GLY A 5 -0.14 4.32 -10.82
C GLY A 5 -0.65 2.88 -10.78
N ILE A 6 -1.50 2.57 -9.81
CA ILE A 6 -2.21 1.29 -9.69
C ILE A 6 -3.71 1.52 -9.56
N THR A 7 -4.49 0.44 -9.70
CA THR A 7 -5.90 0.41 -9.31
C THR A 7 -6.07 -0.59 -8.18
N LEU A 8 -6.46 -0.10 -7.01
CA LEU A 8 -6.72 -0.92 -5.84
C LEU A 8 -8.14 -1.45 -5.86
N ALA A 9 -8.30 -2.75 -5.62
CA ALA A 9 -9.58 -3.36 -5.33
C ALA A 9 -9.74 -3.51 -3.81
N VAL A 10 -10.60 -2.68 -3.19
CA VAL A 10 -10.88 -2.71 -1.74
C VAL A 10 -12.39 -2.66 -1.54
N ASN A 11 -12.94 -3.56 -0.71
CA ASN A 11 -14.39 -3.68 -0.44
C ASN A 11 -15.27 -3.75 -1.72
N GLY A 12 -14.76 -4.34 -2.80
CA GLY A 12 -15.45 -4.44 -4.08
C GLY A 12 -15.49 -3.14 -4.91
N GLN A 13 -14.82 -2.08 -4.46
CA GLN A 13 -14.62 -0.85 -5.22
C GLN A 13 -13.24 -0.83 -5.87
N GLN A 14 -13.14 -0.15 -7.00
CA GLN A 14 -11.88 0.12 -7.70
C GLN A 14 -11.47 1.57 -7.47
N ILE A 15 -10.29 1.78 -6.91
CA ILE A 15 -9.79 3.10 -6.52
C ILE A 15 -8.45 3.31 -7.23
N ALA A 16 -8.34 4.39 -8.01
CA ALA A 16 -7.08 4.78 -8.61
C ALA A 16 -6.14 5.29 -7.51
N ALA A 17 -4.90 4.80 -7.49
CA ALA A 17 -3.90 5.19 -6.51
C ALA A 17 -2.56 5.45 -7.19
N THR A 18 -1.79 6.38 -6.65
CA THR A 18 -0.38 6.56 -6.98
C THR A 18 0.45 5.98 -5.84
N VAL A 19 1.44 5.17 -6.19
CA VAL A 19 2.35 4.54 -5.26
C VAL A 19 3.69 5.26 -5.33
N HIS A 20 4.14 5.74 -4.18
CA HIS A 20 5.47 6.31 -3.97
C HIS A 20 6.32 5.30 -3.18
N PRO A 21 7.16 4.50 -3.86
CA PRO A 21 8.04 3.54 -3.21
C PRO A 21 9.27 4.20 -2.56
N HIS A 22 9.49 3.89 -1.29
CA HIS A 22 10.60 4.36 -0.48
C HIS A 22 11.49 3.20 -0.01
N ILE A 23 12.81 3.44 0.02
CA ILE A 23 13.79 2.50 0.55
C ILE A 23 14.52 3.20 1.69
N GLU A 24 14.35 2.69 2.90
CA GLU A 24 15.01 3.16 4.11
C GLU A 24 15.89 2.06 4.70
N GLY A 25 17.16 2.09 4.32
CA GLY A 25 18.12 1.04 4.71
C GLY A 25 17.74 -0.30 4.09
N GLU A 26 17.38 -1.27 4.94
CA GLU A 26 16.92 -2.60 4.52
C GLU A 26 15.40 -2.68 4.38
N SER A 27 14.67 -1.62 4.76
CA SER A 27 13.21 -1.57 4.71
C SER A 27 12.72 -0.94 3.41
N THR A 28 11.67 -1.51 2.85
CA THR A 28 10.91 -0.91 1.75
C THR A 28 9.48 -0.64 2.24
N TYR A 29 9.02 0.59 2.05
CA TYR A 29 7.64 0.98 2.31
C TYR A 29 7.08 1.77 1.13
N TYR A 30 5.77 1.84 1.06
CA TYR A 30 5.03 2.43 -0.03
C TYR A 30 4.02 3.43 0.52
N ASP A 31 4.10 4.67 0.07
CA ASP A 31 3.05 5.66 0.29
C ASP A 31 2.04 5.56 -0.85
N ILE A 32 0.83 5.16 -0.51
CA ILE A 32 -0.28 4.91 -1.43
C ILE A 32 -1.23 6.09 -1.30
N VAL A 33 -1.24 6.95 -2.31
CA VAL A 33 -2.02 8.18 -2.34
C VAL A 33 -3.21 8.01 -3.26
N THR A 34 -4.40 8.25 -2.73
CA THR A 34 -5.67 8.35 -3.48
C THR A 34 -6.25 9.76 -3.32
N ASP A 35 -7.36 10.05 -3.99
CA ASP A 35 -8.08 11.33 -3.83
C ASP A 35 -8.64 11.51 -2.41
N ASP A 36 -8.97 10.41 -1.72
CA ASP A 36 -9.68 10.43 -0.44
C ASP A 36 -8.77 10.22 0.78
N PHE A 37 -7.68 9.47 0.62
CA PHE A 37 -6.81 9.07 1.71
C PHE A 37 -5.37 8.78 1.26
N THR A 38 -4.46 8.77 2.23
CA THR A 38 -3.10 8.29 2.06
C THR A 38 -2.81 7.20 3.08
N ILE A 39 -2.23 6.09 2.62
CA ILE A 39 -1.77 4.99 3.49
C ILE A 39 -0.30 4.76 3.23
N SER A 40 0.49 4.74 4.29
CA SER A 40 1.87 4.27 4.24
C SER A 40 1.89 2.82 4.68
N ILE A 41 2.27 1.89 3.80
CA ILE A 41 2.42 0.46 4.16
C ILE A 41 3.87 0.02 4.05
N TYR A 42 4.34 -0.76 5.01
CA TYR A 42 5.67 -1.36 4.98
C TYR A 42 5.57 -2.87 4.89
N LYS A 43 6.55 -3.45 4.20
CA LYS A 43 6.72 -4.90 4.12
C LYS A 43 7.58 -5.36 5.30
N ASP A 44 6.94 -5.90 6.32
CA ASP A 44 7.62 -6.32 7.57
C ASP A 44 8.34 -7.68 7.39
N THR A 45 7.69 -8.62 6.71
CA THR A 45 8.27 -9.90 6.29
C THR A 45 8.00 -10.14 4.80
N MET A 46 8.42 -11.28 4.25
CA MET A 46 8.12 -11.61 2.84
C MET A 46 6.63 -11.54 2.47
N TYR A 47 5.72 -11.61 3.45
CA TYR A 47 4.28 -11.74 3.21
C TYR A 47 3.39 -10.82 4.05
N THR A 48 3.94 -10.15 5.06
CA THR A 48 3.11 -9.36 5.99
C THR A 48 3.26 -7.88 5.73
N TRP A 49 2.12 -7.23 5.56
CA TRP A 49 2.01 -5.79 5.33
C TRP A 49 1.37 -5.14 6.54
N ALA A 50 1.94 -4.03 6.97
CA ALA A 50 1.38 -3.23 8.05
C ALA A 50 1.38 -1.76 7.63
N ALA A 51 0.38 -1.01 8.11
CA ALA A 51 0.27 0.41 7.84
C ALA A 51 0.78 1.21 9.04
N ASP A 52 1.57 2.25 8.78
CA ASP A 52 2.01 3.19 9.82
C ASP A 52 0.85 4.13 10.24
N VAL A 53 0.02 4.51 9.27
CA VAL A 53 -1.20 5.30 9.49
C VAL A 53 -2.41 4.38 9.35
N ASN A 54 -3.15 4.21 10.44
CA ASN A 54 -4.44 3.53 10.41
C ASN A 54 -5.48 4.47 9.79
N ALA A 55 -5.47 4.61 8.46
CA ALA A 55 -6.36 5.47 7.68
C ALA A 55 -7.83 4.98 7.67
N GLY A 56 -8.24 4.21 8.68
CA GLY A 56 -9.55 3.57 8.78
C GLY A 56 -9.64 2.19 8.14
N PHE A 57 -8.52 1.63 7.68
CA PHE A 57 -8.46 0.30 7.07
C PHE A 57 -8.26 -0.79 8.13
N SER A 58 -8.97 -1.89 7.97
CA SER A 58 -8.72 -3.11 8.73
C SER A 58 -7.39 -3.77 8.31
N ASN A 59 -6.85 -4.62 9.19
CA ASN A 59 -5.62 -5.37 8.88
C ASN A 59 -5.78 -6.27 7.64
N GLU A 60 -6.98 -6.81 7.38
CA GLU A 60 -7.27 -7.62 6.20
C GLU A 60 -7.22 -6.79 4.91
N GLU A 61 -7.71 -5.55 4.94
CA GLU A 61 -7.61 -4.62 3.81
C GLU A 61 -6.16 -4.22 3.55
N ILE A 62 -5.39 -3.90 4.59
CA ILE A 62 -3.96 -3.58 4.47
C ILE A 62 -3.20 -4.76 3.85
N GLN A 63 -3.47 -5.99 4.31
CA GLN A 63 -2.88 -7.20 3.76
C GLN A 63 -3.22 -7.37 2.27
N THR A 64 -4.49 -7.18 1.91
CA THR A 64 -4.98 -7.31 0.52
C THR A 64 -4.38 -6.24 -0.40
N ILE A 65 -4.20 -5.01 0.07
CA ILE A 65 -3.54 -3.92 -0.66
C ILE A 65 -2.07 -4.26 -0.90
N GLY A 66 -1.38 -4.74 0.14
CA GLY A 66 0.02 -5.13 0.03
C GLY A 66 0.24 -6.33 -0.91
N GLU A 67 -0.66 -7.31 -0.92
CA GLU A 67 -0.61 -8.41 -1.87
C GLU A 67 -0.75 -7.94 -3.32
N GLN A 68 -1.68 -7.01 -3.59
CA GLN A 68 -1.82 -6.39 -4.90
C GLN A 68 -0.55 -5.64 -5.34
N LEU A 69 0.22 -5.09 -4.40
CA LEU A 69 1.48 -4.40 -4.69
C LEU A 69 2.64 -5.34 -5.03
N ASN A 70 2.66 -6.57 -4.50
CA ASN A 70 3.71 -7.55 -4.86
C ASN A 70 3.62 -8.00 -6.34
N ASP A 71 2.46 -7.83 -6.98
CA ASP A 71 2.24 -8.22 -8.37
C ASP A 71 2.82 -7.19 -9.38
N TYR A 72 3.30 -6.03 -8.91
CA TYR A 72 3.91 -4.96 -9.72
C TYR A 72 5.42 -4.85 -9.47
#